data_AF-A0A4R8WA89-F1
#
_entry.id   AF-A0A4R8WA89-F1
#
_cell.length_a   1.000
_cell.length_b   1.000
_cell.length_c   1.000
_cell.angle_alpha   90.00
_cell.angle_beta   90.00
_cell.angle_gamma   90.00
#
_symmetry.space_group_name_H-M   'P 1'
#
loop_
_entity.id
_entity.type
_entity.pdbx_description
1 polymer ?
#
loop_
_entity_poly.entity_id
_entity_poly.type
_entity_poly.pdbx_seq_one_letter_code
_entity_poly.pdbx_strand_id
1 'polypeptide(L)'
;MVVTEDISKTHRERRVPALDDRVTERLLIRQNAALSQAAYVIGSPADATSVWDRRNCTSAVAELYIELAQALDITLLITIRTHVWRATLNSLLLNQVPEVIRAAFFGHDAAVNRASYTDLTDTSSMVAAARRLRAV
;
A
#
# COMPACT_ATOMS: atom_id res chain seq x y z
N MET A 1 -10.05 -3.57 5.78
CA MET A 1 -10.80 -2.46 5.15
C MET A 1 -11.45 -2.94 3.86
N VAL A 2 -12.61 -2.42 3.48
CA VAL A 2 -13.27 -2.71 2.19
C VAL A 2 -13.11 -1.50 1.28
N VAL A 3 -12.66 -1.72 0.05
CA VAL A 3 -12.72 -0.72 -1.02
C VAL A 3 -13.90 -1.09 -1.90
N THR A 4 -14.96 -0.30 -1.87
CA THR A 4 -16.20 -0.53 -2.62
C THR A 4 -16.03 -0.20 -4.11
N GLU A 5 -16.98 -0.66 -4.94
CA GLU A 5 -16.95 -0.48 -6.39
C GLU A 5 -16.99 1.00 -6.83
N ASP A 6 -17.77 1.82 -6.14
CA ASP A 6 -17.98 3.25 -6.41
C ASP A 6 -16.71 4.09 -6.21
N ILE A 7 -15.85 3.71 -5.26
CA ILE A 7 -14.58 4.39 -4.99
C ILE A 7 -13.38 3.76 -5.72
N SER A 8 -13.55 2.56 -6.28
CA SER A 8 -12.49 1.83 -6.95
C SER A 8 -12.33 2.34 -8.39
N LYS A 9 -11.11 2.74 -8.76
CA LYS A 9 -10.79 3.15 -10.15
C LYS A 9 -11.08 2.07 -11.19
N THR A 10 -11.07 0.80 -10.78
CA THR A 10 -11.31 -0.36 -11.66
C THR A 10 -12.74 -0.88 -11.54
N HIS A 11 -13.59 -0.24 -10.73
CA HIS A 11 -14.95 -0.71 -10.41
C HIS A 11 -14.98 -2.16 -9.90
N ARG A 12 -13.92 -2.56 -9.20
CA ARG A 12 -13.85 -3.86 -8.51
C ARG A 12 -13.72 -3.64 -7.02
N GLU A 13 -14.70 -4.18 -6.29
CA GLU A 13 -14.62 -4.27 -4.83
C GLU A 13 -13.43 -5.14 -4.43
N ARG A 14 -12.74 -4.74 -3.36
CA ARG A 14 -11.68 -5.56 -2.76
C ARG A 14 -11.59 -5.35 -1.26
N ARG A 15 -11.18 -6.41 -0.57
CA ARG A 15 -10.79 -6.34 0.84
C ARG A 15 -9.29 -6.16 0.93
N VAL A 16 -8.88 -5.11 1.62
CA VAL A 16 -7.47 -4.80 1.89
C VAL A 16 -7.25 -4.87 3.40
N PRO A 17 -6.73 -5.98 3.93
CA PRO A 17 -6.25 -6.03 5.30
C PRO A 17 -4.99 -5.16 5.45
N ALA A 18 -4.79 -4.61 6.65
CA ALA A 18 -3.49 -4.10 7.04
C ALA A 18 -2.56 -5.30 7.27
N LEU A 19 -1.33 -5.22 6.74
CA LEU A 19 -0.37 -6.34 6.78
C LEU A 19 0.55 -6.31 8.01
N ASP A 20 0.59 -5.18 8.73
CA ASP A 20 1.45 -4.95 9.89
C ASP A 20 0.59 -4.50 11.07
N ASP A 21 0.71 -5.21 12.19
CA ASP A 21 -0.11 -4.98 13.38
C ASP A 21 0.08 -3.58 13.96
N ARG A 22 1.28 -2.98 13.83
CA ARG A 22 1.55 -1.61 14.30
C ARG A 22 0.74 -0.59 13.52
N VAL A 23 0.49 -0.83 12.24
CA VAL A 23 -0.38 0.02 11.41
C VAL A 23 -1.83 -0.14 11.87
N THR A 24 -2.28 -1.37 12.11
CA THR A 24 -3.62 -1.65 12.64
C THR A 24 -3.85 -0.95 13.97
N GLU A 25 -2.92 -1.09 14.91
CA GLU A 25 -2.95 -0.43 16.21
C GLU A 25 -3.04 1.09 16.06
N ARG A 26 -2.21 1.69 15.20
CA ARG A 26 -2.22 3.14 14.97
C ARG A 26 -3.55 3.63 14.37
N LEU A 27 -4.18 2.85 13.49
CA LEU A 27 -5.48 3.17 12.93
C LEU A 27 -6.59 3.05 13.98
N LEU A 28 -6.55 2.01 14.82
CA LEU A 28 -7.50 1.82 15.91
C LEU A 28 -7.39 2.93 16.96
N ILE A 29 -6.18 3.35 17.34
CA ILE A 29 -5.97 4.49 18.26
C ILE A 29 -6.64 5.75 17.70
N ARG A 30 -6.45 6.04 16.41
CA ARG A 30 -7.07 7.21 15.77
C ARG A 30 -8.59 7.10 15.71
N GLN A 31 -9.11 5.91 15.37
CA GLN A 31 -10.54 5.65 15.34
C GLN A 31 -11.18 5.82 16.73
N ASN A 32 -10.54 5.31 17.78
CA ASN A 32 -11.06 5.37 19.15
C ASN A 32 -10.94 6.77 19.77
N ALA A 33 -9.98 7.58 19.31
CA ALA A 33 -9.83 8.98 19.71
C ALA A 33 -10.71 9.94 18.88
N ALA A 34 -11.51 9.42 17.94
CA ALA A 34 -12.34 10.24 17.07
C ALA A 34 -13.44 10.96 17.87
N LEU A 35 -13.67 12.24 17.56
CA LEU A 35 -14.63 13.10 18.27
C LEU A 35 -16.09 12.61 18.13
N SER A 36 -16.38 11.85 17.08
CA SER A 36 -17.70 11.26 16.83
C SER A 36 -17.57 10.06 15.90
N GLN A 37 -18.63 9.25 15.80
CA GLN A 37 -18.71 8.17 14.82
C GLN A 37 -18.72 8.65 13.36
N ALA A 38 -19.05 9.94 13.14
CA ALA A 38 -19.01 10.55 11.82
C ALA A 38 -17.61 11.03 11.42
N ALA A 39 -16.65 11.08 12.36
CA ALA A 39 -15.30 11.52 12.06
C ALA A 39 -14.52 10.47 11.25
N TYR A 40 -13.76 10.95 10.27
CA TYR A 40 -12.87 10.12 9.48
C TYR A 40 -11.62 9.75 10.28
N VAL A 41 -11.09 8.55 10.05
CA VAL A 41 -9.81 8.10 10.65
C VAL A 41 -8.66 9.08 10.32
N ILE A 42 -8.74 9.71 9.15
CA ILE A 42 -7.90 10.84 8.73
C ILE A 42 -8.82 11.90 8.11
N GLY A 43 -9.48 12.68 8.96
CA GLY A 43 -10.35 13.80 8.57
C GLY A 43 -9.59 15.09 8.29
N SER A 44 -10.25 16.05 7.63
CA SER A 44 -9.66 17.36 7.30
C SER A 44 -9.08 18.03 8.56
N PRO A 45 -7.91 18.72 8.48
CA PRO A 45 -7.32 19.36 9.65
C PRO A 45 -8.22 20.42 10.31
N ALA A 46 -9.09 21.05 9.51
CA ALA A 46 -10.03 22.05 10.00
C ALA A 46 -11.32 21.44 10.57
N ASP A 47 -11.69 20.23 10.13
CA ASP A 47 -12.88 19.51 10.58
C ASP A 47 -12.71 17.99 10.35
N ALA A 48 -12.56 17.24 11.44
CA ALA A 48 -12.36 15.80 11.41
C ALA A 48 -13.55 15.01 10.84
N THR A 49 -14.74 15.62 10.78
CA THR A 49 -15.96 15.01 10.19
C THR A 49 -16.10 15.25 8.70
N SER A 50 -15.16 15.98 8.10
CA SER A 50 -15.15 16.29 6.68
C SER A 50 -14.01 15.58 5.94
N VAL A 51 -14.29 15.21 4.69
CA VAL A 51 -13.26 14.70 3.77
C VAL A 51 -12.25 15.81 3.49
N TRP A 52 -10.97 15.45 3.35
CA TRP A 52 -9.97 16.39 2.89
C TRP A 52 -10.30 16.95 1.51
N ASP A 53 -10.08 18.24 1.33
CA ASP A 53 -9.92 18.76 -0.03
C ASP A 53 -8.75 18.05 -0.71
N ARG A 54 -8.97 17.62 -1.96
CA ARG A 54 -8.02 16.78 -2.69
C ARG A 54 -6.71 17.49 -2.98
N ARG A 55 -6.74 18.80 -3.27
CA ARG A 55 -5.52 19.56 -3.57
C ARG A 55 -4.70 19.72 -2.30
N ASN A 56 -5.34 20.12 -1.21
CA ASN A 56 -4.70 20.27 0.09
C ASN A 56 -4.09 18.95 0.58
N CYS A 57 -4.81 17.84 0.41
CA CYS A 57 -4.30 16.49 0.72
C CYS A 57 -3.06 16.16 -0.10
N THR A 58 -3.10 16.40 -1.41
CA THR A 58 -1.98 16.11 -2.30
C THR A 58 -0.73 16.90 -1.91
N SER A 59 -0.88 18.19 -1.56
CA SER A 59 0.22 19.05 -1.12
C SER A 59 0.79 18.59 0.22
N ALA A 60 -0.05 18.39 1.24
CA ALA A 60 0.39 17.95 2.56
C ALA A 60 1.07 16.57 2.52
N VAL A 61 0.56 15.64 1.69
CA VAL A 61 1.20 14.35 1.47
C VAL A 61 2.57 14.53 0.80
N ALA A 62 2.72 15.45 -0.16
CA ALA A 62 4.01 15.69 -0.81
C ALA A 62 5.07 16.17 0.20
N GLU A 63 4.71 17.09 1.09
CA GLU A 63 5.57 17.58 2.17
C GLU A 63 5.95 16.45 3.14
N LEU A 64 4.97 15.66 3.58
CA LEU A 64 5.21 14.48 4.42
C LEU A 64 6.22 13.51 3.79
N TYR A 65 6.16 13.28 2.48
CA TYR A 65 7.12 12.39 1.81
C TYR A 65 8.54 12.95 1.77
N ILE A 66 8.71 14.28 1.76
CA ILE A 66 10.02 14.93 1.89
C ILE A 66 10.57 14.71 3.31
N GLU A 67 9.74 14.92 4.33
CA GLU A 67 10.12 14.67 5.72
C GLU A 67 10.50 13.20 5.96
N LEU A 68 9.71 12.26 5.41
CA LEU A 68 9.99 10.83 5.49
C LEU A 68 11.30 10.46 4.78
N ALA A 69 11.58 11.07 3.62
CA ALA A 69 12.82 10.83 2.88
C ALA A 69 14.04 11.20 3.73
N GLN A 70 13.98 12.33 4.44
CA GLN A 70 15.04 12.80 5.32
C GLN A 70 15.16 11.94 6.57
N ALA A 71 14.04 11.65 7.25
CA ALA A 71 14.04 10.89 8.50
C ALA A 71 14.48 9.43 8.32
N LEU A 72 14.23 8.83 7.15
CA LEU A 72 14.55 7.43 6.86
C LEU A 72 15.82 7.28 6.01
N ASP A 73 16.40 8.38 5.53
CA ASP A 73 17.49 8.41 4.56
C ASP A 73 17.16 7.63 3.26
N ILE A 74 15.97 7.89 2.70
CA ILE A 74 15.48 7.27 1.46
C ILE A 74 15.08 8.36 0.46
N THR A 75 16.05 8.88 -0.29
CA THR A 75 15.86 9.96 -1.28
C THR A 75 14.79 9.65 -2.33
N LEU A 76 14.58 8.38 -2.67
CA LEU A 76 13.57 7.93 -3.63
C LEU A 76 12.13 8.33 -3.23
N LEU A 77 11.87 8.53 -1.93
CA LEU A 77 10.56 8.95 -1.42
C LEU A 77 10.15 10.35 -1.90
N ILE A 78 11.12 11.23 -2.21
CA ILE A 78 10.84 12.60 -2.70
C ILE A 78 10.12 12.56 -4.05
N THR A 79 10.55 11.66 -4.94
CA THR A 79 10.09 11.62 -6.33
C THR A 79 8.94 10.63 -6.53
N ILE A 80 9.08 9.38 -6.09
CA ILE A 80 8.12 8.30 -6.37
C ILE A 80 6.97 8.27 -5.34
N ARG A 81 7.21 8.75 -4.13
CA ARG A 81 6.22 8.85 -3.04
C ARG A 81 5.44 7.54 -2.82
N THR A 82 4.10 7.60 -2.80
CA THR A 82 3.20 6.46 -2.53
C THR A 82 3.41 5.26 -3.47
N HIS A 83 3.87 5.49 -4.70
CA HIS A 83 4.08 4.41 -5.67
C HIS A 83 5.22 3.47 -5.26
N VAL A 84 6.20 3.95 -4.49
CA VAL A 84 7.36 3.14 -4.11
C VAL A 84 6.91 2.00 -3.21
N TRP A 85 5.99 2.23 -2.29
CA TRP A 85 5.50 1.22 -1.36
C TRP A 85 4.75 0.09 -2.07
N ARG A 86 3.98 0.40 -3.12
CA ARG A 86 3.32 -0.63 -3.94
C ARG A 86 4.35 -1.49 -4.65
N ALA A 87 5.39 -0.86 -5.22
CA ALA A 87 6.48 -1.57 -5.86
C ALA A 87 7.22 -2.47 -4.87
N THR A 88 7.64 -1.91 -3.74
CA THR A 88 8.35 -2.61 -2.67
C THR A 88 7.55 -3.81 -2.16
N LEU A 89 6.27 -3.62 -1.80
CA LEU A 89 5.44 -4.73 -1.29
C LEU A 89 5.19 -5.80 -2.34
N ASN A 90 4.99 -5.43 -3.61
CA ASN A 90 4.82 -6.41 -4.69
C ASN A 90 6.09 -7.24 -4.91
N SER A 91 7.28 -6.61 -4.86
CA SER A 91 8.58 -7.29 -4.97
C SER A 91 8.86 -8.20 -3.77
N LEU A 92 8.66 -7.72 -2.53
CA LEU A 92 8.87 -8.54 -1.31
C LEU A 92 8.01 -9.81 -1.29
N LEU A 93 6.81 -9.75 -1.89
CA LEU A 93 5.84 -10.84 -1.93
C LEU A 93 5.87 -11.63 -3.25
N LEU A 94 6.82 -11.32 -4.16
CA LEU A 94 6.90 -11.90 -5.51
C LEU A 94 6.91 -13.44 -5.46
N ASN A 95 7.62 -13.97 -4.48
CA ASN A 95 7.96 -15.38 -4.33
C ASN A 95 7.07 -16.14 -3.34
N GLN A 96 6.22 -15.41 -2.61
CA GLN A 96 5.43 -15.94 -1.49
C GLN A 96 3.95 -16.00 -1.83
N VAL A 97 3.48 -15.10 -2.70
CA VAL A 97 2.08 -14.96 -3.08
C VAL A 97 1.97 -15.20 -4.59
N PRO A 98 0.88 -15.77 -5.13
CA PRO A 98 0.66 -15.80 -6.57
C PRO A 98 0.45 -14.40 -7.18
N GLU A 99 0.88 -14.20 -8.42
CA GLU A 99 0.73 -12.92 -9.15
C GLU A 99 -0.72 -12.42 -9.17
N VAL A 100 -1.68 -13.32 -9.41
CA VAL A 100 -3.11 -13.01 -9.46
C VAL A 100 -3.63 -12.46 -8.13
N ILE A 101 -3.15 -13.00 -7.00
CA ILE A 101 -3.57 -12.57 -5.67
C ILE A 101 -2.95 -11.22 -5.34
N ARG A 102 -1.67 -10.99 -5.65
CA ARG A 102 -1.03 -9.67 -5.48
C ARG A 102 -1.70 -8.61 -6.35
N ALA A 103 -1.98 -8.92 -7.62
CA ALA A 103 -2.65 -8.00 -8.54
C ALA A 103 -4.02 -7.59 -8.01
N ALA A 104 -4.82 -8.56 -7.54
CA ALA A 104 -6.12 -8.29 -6.92
C ALA A 104 -6.00 -7.43 -5.65
N PHE A 105 -5.03 -7.74 -4.78
CA PHE A 105 -4.78 -6.99 -3.55
C PHE A 105 -4.43 -5.52 -3.83
N PHE A 106 -3.50 -5.29 -4.77
CA PHE A 106 -3.10 -3.94 -5.15
C PHE A 106 -4.10 -3.26 -6.08
N GLY A 107 -5.08 -3.96 -6.65
CA GLY A 107 -6.04 -3.39 -7.61
C GLY A 107 -5.40 -3.06 -8.96
N HIS A 108 -4.39 -3.84 -9.37
CA HIS A 108 -3.89 -3.84 -10.75
C HIS A 108 -4.71 -4.82 -11.59
N ASP A 109 -4.83 -4.56 -12.90
CA ASP A 109 -5.08 -5.66 -13.84
C ASP A 109 -3.80 -6.53 -13.94
N ALA A 110 -3.94 -7.84 -14.12
CA ALA A 110 -2.81 -8.78 -14.15
C ALA A 110 -1.80 -8.40 -15.24
N ALA A 111 -2.29 -7.91 -16.39
CA ALA A 111 -1.43 -7.41 -17.47
C ALA A 111 -0.61 -6.17 -17.07
N VAL A 112 -1.18 -5.26 -16.27
CA VAL A 112 -0.48 -4.07 -15.74
C VAL A 112 0.57 -4.49 -14.70
N ASN A 113 0.25 -5.47 -13.86
CA ASN A 113 1.20 -5.99 -12.87
C ASN A 113 2.41 -6.64 -13.55
N ARG A 114 2.17 -7.43 -14.61
CA ARG A 114 3.22 -8.09 -15.40
C ARG A 114 4.10 -7.11 -16.18
N ALA A 115 3.54 -6.01 -16.69
CA ALA A 115 4.28 -5.00 -17.44
C ALA A 115 5.08 -4.04 -16.54
N SER A 116 4.62 -3.77 -15.31
CA SER A 116 5.23 -2.79 -14.40
C SER A 116 6.24 -3.37 -13.42
N TYR A 117 6.23 -4.68 -13.18
CA TYR A 117 7.07 -5.33 -12.15
C TYR A 117 7.74 -6.57 -12.71
N THR A 118 8.79 -6.34 -13.51
CA THR A 118 9.58 -7.37 -14.18
C THR A 118 10.94 -7.57 -13.53
N ASP A 119 11.14 -7.20 -12.26
CA ASP A 119 12.40 -7.45 -11.57
C ASP A 119 12.51 -8.93 -11.19
N LEU A 120 12.68 -9.75 -12.23
CA LEU A 120 12.90 -11.19 -12.22
C LEU A 120 14.37 -11.52 -11.89
N THR A 121 15.17 -10.53 -11.46
CA THR A 121 16.57 -10.75 -11.10
C THR A 121 16.74 -11.44 -9.74
N ASP A 122 15.68 -11.46 -8.91
CA ASP A 122 15.68 -12.23 -7.67
C ASP A 122 15.38 -13.72 -7.93
N THR A 123 16.45 -14.47 -8.21
CA THR A 123 16.41 -15.93 -8.40
C THR A 123 16.30 -16.73 -7.10
N SER A 124 16.22 -16.06 -5.94
CA SER A 124 16.22 -16.71 -4.61
C SER A 124 15.09 -17.73 -4.44
N SER A 125 13.93 -17.49 -5.04
CA SER A 125 12.80 -18.41 -5.04
C SER A 125 12.99 -19.63 -5.92
N MET A 126 13.66 -19.48 -7.06
CA MET A 126 14.07 -20.61 -7.89
C MET A 126 15.07 -21.50 -7.14
N VAL A 127 16.04 -20.88 -6.46
CA VAL A 127 17.01 -21.59 -5.61
C VAL A 127 16.31 -22.31 -4.45
N ALA A 128 15.34 -21.66 -3.78
CA ALA A 128 14.57 -22.26 -2.71
C ALA A 128 13.70 -23.43 -3.19
N ALA A 129 13.08 -23.31 -4.36
CA ALA A 129 12.29 -24.38 -4.97
C ALA A 129 13.18 -25.58 -5.37
N ALA A 130 14.34 -25.34 -5.97
CA ALA A 130 15.30 -26.38 -6.34
C ALA A 130 15.85 -27.13 -5.10
N ARG A 131 16.06 -26.43 -3.99
CA ARG A 131 16.46 -27.05 -2.72
C ARG A 131 15.38 -27.98 -2.16
N ARG A 132 14.10 -27.58 -2.24
CA ARG A 132 12.97 -28.43 -1.82
C ARG A 132 12.86 -29.71 -2.64
N LEU A 133 13.12 -29.65 -3.95
CA LEU A 133 13.11 -30.81 -4.84
C LEU A 133 14.23 -31.82 -4.58
N ARG A 134 15.35 -31.40 -3.98
CA ARG A 134 16.49 -32.27 -3.63
C ARG A 134 16.41 -32.86 -2.22
N ALA A 135 15.43 -32.43 -1.42
CA ALA A 135 15.22 -32.88 -0.05
C ALA A 135 14.16 -33.99 0.07
N VAL A 136 13.65 -34.46 -1.09
CA VAL A 136 12.78 -35.63 -1.27
C VAL A 136 13.60 -36.71 -1.95
#